data_AF-A0AAW6JR74-F1
#
_entry.id   AF-A0AAW6JR74-F1
#
_cell.length_a   1.000
_cell.length_b   1.000
_cell.length_c   1.000
_cell.angle_alpha   90.00
_cell.angle_beta   90.00
_cell.angle_gamma   90.00
#
_symmetry.space_group_name_H-M   'P 1'
#
loop_
_entity.id
_entity.type
_entity.pdbx_description
1 polymer ?
#
loop_
_entity_poly.entity_id
_entity_poly.type
_entity_poly.pdbx_seq_one_letter_code
_entity_poly.pdbx_strand_id
1 'polypeptide(L)'
;MKKTFAVGFRHILIIPITLLTMGIWLKTASAQNKLYSPIPLNNFTEISDTLSNRDIPTGQGGFARDYAVKLEKGDNLAIDLSSENFDTMITLLAPNGSTVLENDDGPDGTSNSLLFTRITETGTYIVRVHSFGETGVGKFKLKVTKLQPVK
;
A
#
# COMPACT_ATOMS: atom_id res chain seq x y z
N MET A 1 -48.16 13.13 -70.32
CA MET A 1 -48.60 11.77 -70.73
C MET A 1 -48.69 10.89 -69.50
N LYS A 2 -49.83 10.22 -69.35
CA LYS A 2 -50.17 9.28 -68.26
C LYS A 2 -49.26 8.04 -68.29
N LYS A 3 -48.95 7.48 -67.13
CA LYS A 3 -49.34 6.10 -66.73
C LYS A 3 -48.83 5.79 -65.31
N THR A 4 -49.78 5.70 -64.39
CA THR A 4 -49.71 4.91 -63.17
C THR A 4 -49.83 3.43 -63.54
N PHE A 5 -49.09 2.55 -62.85
CA PHE A 5 -49.41 1.13 -62.74
C PHE A 5 -49.08 0.68 -61.31
N ALA A 6 -50.10 0.21 -60.61
CA ALA A 6 -50.00 -0.51 -59.36
C ALA A 6 -50.10 -2.01 -59.66
N VAL A 7 -49.27 -2.83 -59.01
CA VAL A 7 -49.55 -4.24 -58.76
C VAL A 7 -48.97 -4.58 -57.39
N GLY A 8 -49.82 -5.11 -56.50
CA GLY A 8 -49.38 -5.83 -55.30
C GLY A 8 -49.80 -7.30 -55.41
N PHE A 9 -49.05 -8.20 -54.76
CA PHE A 9 -49.62 -9.15 -53.80
C PHE A 9 -48.51 -9.82 -52.99
N ARG A 10 -48.84 -10.08 -51.72
CA ARG A 10 -48.02 -10.62 -50.63
C ARG A 10 -47.57 -12.05 -50.90
N HIS A 11 -46.48 -12.51 -50.27
CA HIS A 11 -46.38 -13.75 -49.47
C HIS A 11 -45.20 -13.60 -48.49
N ILE A 12 -45.45 -13.87 -47.21
CA ILE A 12 -44.54 -13.77 -46.07
C ILE A 12 -43.65 -15.04 -46.03
N LEU A 13 -42.34 -14.88 -45.84
CA LEU A 13 -41.52 -15.92 -45.22
C LEU A 13 -40.67 -15.28 -44.11
N ILE A 14 -41.01 -15.62 -42.87
CA ILE A 14 -40.24 -15.31 -41.66
C ILE A 14 -39.24 -16.44 -41.49
N ILE A 15 -37.94 -16.13 -41.44
CA ILE A 15 -36.98 -16.96 -40.70
C ILE A 15 -36.11 -16.02 -39.85
N PRO A 16 -36.18 -16.11 -38.52
CA PRO A 16 -35.36 -15.30 -37.63
C PRO A 16 -33.98 -15.97 -37.56
N ILE A 17 -32.96 -15.36 -38.13
CA ILE A 17 -31.59 -15.75 -37.78
C ILE A 17 -31.21 -14.90 -36.58
N THR A 18 -31.57 -15.43 -35.42
CA THR A 18 -30.99 -15.11 -34.12
C THR A 18 -29.51 -14.87 -34.30
N LEU A 19 -29.08 -13.62 -34.19
CA LEU A 19 -27.68 -13.27 -34.10
C LEU A 19 -27.16 -13.98 -32.83
N LEU A 20 -26.35 -15.01 -33.05
CA LEU A 20 -25.71 -15.81 -32.03
C LEU A 20 -25.02 -14.86 -31.04
N THR A 21 -25.61 -14.67 -29.86
CA THR A 21 -24.96 -13.98 -28.75
C THR A 21 -23.84 -14.89 -28.26
N MET A 22 -22.73 -14.87 -28.96
CA MET A 22 -21.50 -15.48 -28.50
C MET A 22 -21.01 -14.58 -27.38
N GLY A 23 -21.48 -14.87 -26.16
CA GLY A 23 -21.06 -14.21 -24.94
C GLY A 23 -19.56 -14.42 -24.78
N ILE A 24 -18.77 -13.47 -25.27
CA ILE A 24 -17.36 -13.38 -24.93
C ILE A 24 -17.37 -12.92 -23.47
N TRP A 25 -17.42 -13.88 -22.55
CA TRP A 25 -16.99 -13.62 -21.19
C TRP A 25 -15.49 -13.37 -21.26
N LEU A 26 -15.10 -12.13 -21.58
CA LEU A 26 -13.76 -11.66 -21.26
C LEU A 26 -13.69 -11.71 -19.74
N LYS A 27 -13.10 -12.77 -19.19
CA LYS A 27 -12.42 -12.66 -17.90
C LYS A 27 -11.25 -11.73 -18.16
N THR A 28 -11.50 -10.44 -18.19
CA THR A 28 -10.43 -9.44 -18.10
C THR A 28 -9.86 -9.59 -16.70
N ALA A 29 -8.93 -10.52 -16.53
CA ALA A 29 -8.05 -10.51 -15.40
C ALA A 29 -7.25 -9.22 -15.53
N SER A 30 -7.71 -8.17 -14.84
CA SER A 30 -6.92 -6.96 -14.66
C SER A 30 -5.68 -7.39 -13.89
N ALA A 31 -4.59 -7.66 -14.61
CA ALA A 31 -3.26 -7.63 -14.05
C ALA A 31 -2.96 -6.16 -13.73
N GLN A 32 -3.59 -5.65 -12.68
CA GLN A 32 -3.26 -4.34 -12.17
C GLN A 32 -1.83 -4.44 -11.65
N ASN A 33 -0.88 -3.87 -12.39
CA ASN A 33 0.49 -3.75 -11.94
C ASN A 33 0.47 -3.05 -10.58
N LYS A 34 0.71 -3.79 -9.50
CA LYS A 34 0.68 -3.27 -8.14
C LYS A 34 1.92 -2.40 -7.94
N LEU A 35 1.80 -1.12 -8.32
CA LEU A 35 2.89 -0.13 -8.25
C LEU A 35 3.42 0.07 -6.83
N TYR A 36 2.60 -0.22 -5.83
CA TYR A 36 2.95 -0.10 -4.41
C TYR A 36 2.61 -1.38 -3.64
N SER A 37 3.63 -2.01 -3.05
CA SER A 37 3.52 -3.26 -2.30
C SER A 37 4.37 -3.21 -1.03
N PRO A 38 3.84 -2.68 0.08
CA PRO A 38 4.57 -2.66 1.34
C PRO A 38 4.84 -4.08 1.85
N ILE A 39 5.94 -4.23 2.57
CA ILE A 39 6.45 -5.52 3.07
C ILE A 39 5.59 -5.94 4.27
N PRO A 40 4.91 -7.10 4.25
CA PRO A 40 4.05 -7.50 5.35
C PRO A 40 4.88 -7.89 6.59
N LEU A 41 4.59 -7.28 7.74
CA LEU A 41 5.08 -7.68 9.05
C LEU A 41 4.05 -8.59 9.72
N ASN A 42 4.24 -9.90 9.54
CA ASN A 42 3.35 -10.91 10.11
C ASN A 42 3.70 -11.22 11.58
N ASN A 43 4.97 -11.05 11.95
CA ASN A 43 5.48 -11.30 13.29
C ASN A 43 6.10 -10.01 13.83
N PHE A 44 5.78 -9.68 15.09
CA PHE A 44 6.30 -8.53 15.84
C PHE A 44 7.73 -8.80 16.35
N THR A 45 8.64 -9.13 15.42
CA THR A 45 10.05 -9.45 15.71
C THR A 45 10.97 -8.39 15.12
N GLU A 46 12.19 -8.32 15.63
CA GLU A 46 13.25 -7.51 15.02
C GLU A 46 13.60 -8.07 13.64
N ILE A 47 13.70 -7.17 12.66
CA ILE A 47 14.17 -7.45 11.31
C ILE A 47 15.45 -6.65 11.05
N SER A 48 16.39 -7.26 10.34
CA SER A 48 17.54 -6.55 9.76
C SER A 48 17.31 -6.40 8.26
N ASP A 49 17.38 -5.18 7.75
CA ASP A 49 17.15 -4.88 6.33
C ASP A 49 18.10 -3.75 5.86
N THR A 50 17.94 -3.30 4.63
CA THR A 50 18.76 -2.24 4.02
C THR A 50 17.87 -1.24 3.29
N LEU A 51 18.05 0.04 3.59
CA LEU A 51 17.52 1.16 2.83
C LEU A 51 18.48 1.46 1.68
N SER A 52 17.97 1.56 0.46
CA SER A 52 18.75 1.68 -0.75
C SER A 52 18.14 2.68 -1.73
N ASN A 53 18.92 3.08 -2.72
CA ASN A 53 18.48 3.97 -3.79
C ASN A 53 17.50 3.35 -4.81
N ARG A 54 17.08 2.09 -4.59
CA ARG A 54 16.05 1.41 -5.39
C ARG A 54 14.71 1.35 -4.67
N ASP A 55 14.67 1.81 -3.42
CA ASP A 55 13.46 1.86 -2.63
C ASP A 55 12.59 3.07 -3.00
N ILE A 56 11.50 3.31 -2.27
CA ILE A 56 10.47 4.26 -2.65
C ILE A 56 11.05 5.67 -2.61
N PRO A 57 11.14 6.41 -3.74
CA PRO A 57 11.63 7.78 -3.70
C PRO A 57 10.63 8.65 -2.92
N THR A 58 11.15 9.45 -1.99
CA THR A 58 10.32 10.33 -1.14
C THR A 58 9.87 11.61 -1.87
N GLY A 59 10.45 11.90 -3.04
CA GLY A 59 10.27 13.17 -3.76
C GLY A 59 11.12 14.32 -3.21
N GLN A 60 11.83 14.08 -2.11
CA GLN A 60 12.74 15.00 -1.43
C GLN A 60 14.13 14.36 -1.41
N GLY A 61 14.68 13.99 -2.57
CA GLY A 61 16.01 13.39 -2.72
C GLY A 61 16.24 11.97 -2.15
N GLY A 62 15.43 11.53 -1.19
CA GLY A 62 15.65 10.33 -0.38
C GLY A 62 14.81 9.13 -0.78
N PHE A 63 14.95 8.07 0.02
CA PHE A 63 14.30 6.79 -0.19
C PHE A 63 13.61 6.32 1.08
N ALA A 64 12.57 5.50 0.93
CA ALA A 64 11.79 4.95 2.02
C ALA A 64 11.46 3.47 1.79
N ARG A 65 11.37 2.72 2.89
CA ARG A 65 10.84 1.35 2.90
C ARG A 65 9.61 1.25 3.77
N ASP A 66 8.56 0.70 3.19
CA ASP A 66 7.24 0.62 3.83
C ASP A 66 6.94 -0.81 4.26
N TYR A 67 6.55 -0.94 5.52
CA TYR A 67 6.20 -2.19 6.17
C TYR A 67 4.74 -2.17 6.61
N ALA A 68 3.93 -3.11 6.11
CA ALA A 68 2.51 -3.19 6.45
C ALA A 68 2.28 -4.03 7.70
N VAL A 69 1.54 -3.48 8.66
CA VAL A 69 1.24 -4.13 9.93
C VAL A 69 -0.26 -4.06 10.23
N LYS A 70 -0.86 -5.19 10.65
CA LYS A 70 -2.27 -5.23 11.05
C LYS A 70 -2.42 -4.93 12.54
N LEU A 71 -3.12 -3.87 12.85
CA LEU A 71 -3.32 -3.38 14.21
C LEU A 71 -4.82 -3.24 14.52
N GLU A 72 -5.17 -3.42 15.78
CA GLU A 72 -6.53 -3.28 16.29
C GLU A 72 -6.64 -2.03 17.16
N LYS A 73 -7.84 -1.43 17.19
CA LYS A 73 -8.15 -0.34 18.12
C LYS A 73 -7.83 -0.76 19.55
N GLY A 74 -7.00 0.03 20.22
CA GLY A 74 -6.57 -0.18 21.60
C GLY A 74 -5.24 -0.92 21.73
N ASP A 75 -4.64 -1.40 20.65
CA ASP A 75 -3.25 -1.86 20.67
C ASP A 75 -2.32 -0.71 21.12
N ASN A 76 -1.35 -1.03 21.98
CA ASN A 76 -0.23 -0.15 22.28
C ASN A 76 0.97 -0.63 21.47
N LEU A 77 1.55 0.26 20.66
CA LEU A 77 2.62 -0.06 19.74
C LEU A 77 3.92 0.63 20.19
N ALA A 78 5.02 -0.09 20.11
CA ALA A 78 6.38 0.43 20.17
C ALA A 78 7.10 0.09 18.85
N ILE A 79 7.82 1.06 18.29
CA ILE A 79 8.64 0.89 17.10
C ILE A 79 10.04 1.39 17.42
N ASP A 80 11.01 0.49 17.44
CA ASP A 80 12.43 0.79 17.57
C ASP A 80 13.08 0.71 16.18
N LEU A 81 13.82 1.73 15.80
CA LEU A 81 14.60 1.77 14.57
C LEU A 81 16.03 2.18 14.89
N SER A 82 17.00 1.40 14.41
CA SER A 82 18.42 1.73 14.60
C SER A 82 19.23 1.54 13.33
N SER A 83 20.23 2.41 13.14
CA SER A 83 21.19 2.31 12.05
C SER A 83 22.52 2.96 12.42
N GLU A 84 23.60 2.28 12.04
CA GLU A 84 24.96 2.85 12.07
C GLU A 84 25.31 3.60 10.77
N ASN A 85 24.40 3.60 9.78
CA ASN A 85 24.66 4.12 8.45
C ASN A 85 23.96 5.45 8.16
N PHE A 86 22.85 5.73 8.84
CA PHE A 86 22.09 6.96 8.65
C PHE A 86 21.35 7.34 9.93
N ASP A 87 21.06 8.63 10.06
CA ASP A 87 20.16 9.15 11.07
C ASP A 87 18.74 8.69 10.76
N THR A 88 18.10 7.99 11.68
CA THR A 88 16.89 7.21 11.39
C THR A 88 15.62 8.05 11.53
N MET A 89 14.58 7.70 10.78
CA MET A 89 13.26 8.32 10.91
C MET A 89 12.17 7.27 10.73
N ILE A 90 11.24 7.24 11.68
CA ILE A 90 10.03 6.41 11.64
C ILE A 90 8.84 7.31 11.30
N THR A 91 8.06 6.91 10.31
CA THR A 91 6.72 7.48 10.05
C THR A 91 5.68 6.37 10.17
N LEU A 92 4.66 6.56 11.01
CA LEU A 92 3.50 5.66 11.09
C LEU A 92 2.34 6.26 10.30
N LEU A 93 1.91 5.59 9.23
CA LEU A 93 0.75 5.98 8.43
C LEU A 93 -0.47 5.14 8.79
N ALA A 94 -1.62 5.80 8.90
CA ALA A 94 -2.92 5.18 9.11
C ALA A 94 -3.43 4.45 7.85
N PRO A 95 -4.48 3.61 7.95
CA PRO A 95 -5.05 2.88 6.81
C PRO A 95 -5.53 3.77 5.65
N ASN A 96 -5.91 5.02 5.94
CA ASN A 96 -6.30 6.02 4.94
C ASN A 96 -5.09 6.77 4.32
N GLY A 97 -3.86 6.46 4.75
CA GLY A 97 -2.62 7.09 4.29
C GLY A 97 -2.20 8.36 5.03
N SER A 98 -2.97 8.86 6.00
CA SER A 98 -2.54 10.02 6.79
C SER A 98 -1.45 9.65 7.79
N THR A 99 -0.50 10.54 8.01
CA THR A 99 0.48 10.41 9.10
C THR A 99 -0.23 10.41 10.46
N VAL A 100 0.05 9.39 11.26
CA VAL A 100 -0.37 9.30 12.67
C VAL A 100 0.65 10.04 13.53
N LEU A 101 1.92 9.69 13.37
CA LEU A 101 3.05 10.36 14.00
C LEU A 101 4.37 9.97 13.31
N GLU A 102 5.40 10.77 13.59
CA GLU A 102 6.76 10.62 13.08
C GLU A 102 7.74 10.87 14.23
N ASN A 103 8.90 10.21 14.20
CA ASN A 103 9.97 10.47 15.16
C ASN A 103 11.32 10.02 14.61
N ASP A 104 12.35 10.84 14.80
CA ASP A 104 13.75 10.64 14.42
C ASP A 104 14.64 10.26 15.61
N ASP A 105 14.32 10.74 16.81
CA ASP A 105 15.17 10.58 17.99
C ASP A 105 14.76 9.47 18.97
N GLY A 106 15.72 9.02 19.77
CA GLY A 106 15.54 8.10 20.89
C GLY A 106 15.86 8.77 22.22
N PRO A 107 15.40 8.22 23.36
CA PRO A 107 15.68 8.79 24.68
C PRO A 107 17.15 8.60 25.13
N ASP A 108 17.94 7.84 24.37
CA ASP A 108 19.34 7.51 24.66
C ASP A 108 20.34 8.53 24.10
N GLY A 109 19.86 9.57 23.39
CA GLY A 109 20.69 10.61 22.80
C GLY A 109 21.45 10.16 21.55
N THR A 110 21.07 9.03 20.96
CA THR A 110 21.58 8.55 19.66
C THR A 110 20.65 8.99 18.52
N SER A 111 21.08 8.83 17.27
CA SER A 111 20.27 9.05 16.06
C SER A 111 19.31 7.88 15.73
N ASN A 112 19.02 7.03 16.73
CA ASN A 112 18.11 5.91 16.61
C ASN A 112 16.72 6.35 17.06
N SER A 113 15.69 6.09 16.27
CA SER A 113 14.34 6.53 16.56
C SER A 113 13.58 5.54 17.45
N LEU A 114 12.77 6.08 18.36
CA LEU A 114 11.83 5.29 19.16
C LEU A 114 10.43 5.91 19.19
N LEU A 115 9.43 5.15 18.76
CA LEU A 115 8.06 5.65 18.60
C LEU A 115 7.07 4.80 19.39
N PHE A 116 6.28 5.46 20.27
CA PHE A 116 5.21 4.82 21.02
C PHE A 116 3.86 5.43 20.69
N THR A 117 2.84 4.60 20.48
CA THR A 117 1.48 5.11 20.24
C THR A 117 0.39 4.12 20.63
N ARG A 118 -0.81 4.64 20.88
CA ARG A 118 -2.03 3.84 21.06
C ARG A 118 -2.88 3.92 19.81
N ILE A 119 -3.22 2.77 19.26
CA ILE A 119 -3.99 2.66 18.02
C ILE A 119 -5.46 3.00 18.27
N THR A 120 -6.00 3.93 17.48
CA THR A 120 -7.36 4.45 17.64
C THR A 120 -8.38 3.77 16.73
N GLU A 121 -7.92 3.14 15.63
CA GLU A 121 -8.75 2.49 14.62
C GLU A 121 -8.15 1.15 14.19
N THR A 122 -9.00 0.15 13.94
CA THR A 122 -8.54 -1.14 13.44
C THR A 122 -8.24 -1.05 11.95
N GLY A 123 -7.08 -1.52 11.52
CA GLY A 123 -6.73 -1.57 10.10
C GLY A 123 -5.28 -1.95 9.82
N THR A 124 -4.90 -1.80 8.55
CA THR A 124 -3.52 -1.99 8.10
C THR A 124 -2.79 -0.65 8.14
N TYR A 125 -1.83 -0.53 9.04
CA TYR A 125 -0.94 0.61 9.15
C TYR A 125 0.34 0.38 8.34
N ILE A 126 1.02 1.46 7.99
CA ILE A 126 2.34 1.40 7.36
C ILE A 126 3.37 1.99 8.32
N VAL A 127 4.38 1.19 8.66
CA VAL A 127 5.62 1.67 9.27
C VAL A 127 6.58 1.99 8.14
N ARG A 128 6.84 3.27 7.93
CA ARG A 128 7.78 3.77 6.94
C ARG A 128 9.12 4.06 7.60
N VAL A 129 10.17 3.44 7.08
CA VAL A 129 11.57 3.66 7.45
C VAL A 129 12.22 4.53 6.39
N HIS A 130 12.82 5.64 6.79
CA HIS A 130 13.70 6.44 5.95
C HIS A 130 14.79 7.09 6.80
N SER A 131 15.72 7.80 6.14
CA SER A 131 16.67 8.64 6.85
C SER A 131 16.04 9.98 7.23
N PHE A 132 16.47 10.52 8.38
CA PHE A 132 16.35 11.94 8.67
C PHE A 132 17.24 12.71 7.70
N GLY A 133 16.68 13.73 7.06
CA GLY A 133 17.26 14.32 5.85
C GLY A 133 17.09 13.44 4.61
N GLU A 134 17.68 13.87 3.49
CA GLU A 134 17.23 13.45 2.16
C GLU A 134 18.13 12.42 1.48
N THR A 135 19.16 11.86 2.13
CA THR A 135 20.17 11.05 1.40
C THR A 135 20.72 9.82 2.11
N GLY A 136 20.37 9.58 3.37
CA GLY A 136 20.91 8.43 4.12
C GLY A 136 20.38 7.09 3.60
N VAL A 137 21.29 6.16 3.32
CA VAL A 137 21.00 4.78 2.91
C VAL A 137 21.94 3.83 3.65
N GLY A 138 21.56 2.58 3.82
CA GLY A 138 22.38 1.58 4.50
C GLY A 138 21.58 0.57 5.31
N LYS A 139 22.29 -0.21 6.13
CA LYS A 139 21.68 -1.25 6.95
C LYS A 139 20.94 -0.64 8.12
N PHE A 140 19.84 -1.26 8.51
CA PHE A 140 19.11 -0.88 9.72
C PHE A 140 18.49 -2.11 10.38
N LYS A 141 18.09 -1.94 11.64
CA LYS A 141 17.25 -2.88 12.36
C LYS A 141 15.94 -2.20 12.73
N LEU A 142 14.83 -2.83 12.35
CA LEU A 142 13.48 -2.39 12.70
C LEU A 142 12.86 -3.42 13.63
N LYS A 143 12.33 -2.98 14.77
CA LYS A 143 11.56 -3.83 15.67
C LYS A 143 10.21 -3.17 15.94
N VAL A 144 9.14 -3.92 15.67
CA VAL A 144 7.77 -3.48 15.92
C VAL A 144 7.19 -4.38 17.00
N THR A 145 6.74 -3.81 18.11
CA THR A 145 6.25 -4.56 19.27
C THR A 145 4.84 -4.12 19.65
N LYS A 146 3.89 -5.05 19.75
CA LYS A 146 2.61 -4.82 20.45
C LYS A 146 2.81 -4.98 21.95
N LEU A 147 2.79 -3.88 22.69
CA LEU A 147 2.95 -3.87 24.13
C LEU A 147 1.70 -4.46 24.80
N GLN A 148 1.91 -5.46 25.64
CA GLN A 148 0.85 -6.01 26.49
C GLN A 148 0.74 -5.18 27.77
N PRO A 149 -0.47 -4.90 28.26
CA PRO A 149 -0.64 -4.36 29.61
C PRO A 149 0.04 -5.27 30.63
N VAL A 150 0.77 -4.69 31.59
CA VAL A 150 1.25 -5.43 32.76
C VAL A 150 0.02 -5.84 33.56
N LYS A 151 -0.11 -7.14 33.84
CA LYS A 151 -1.19 -7.69 34.68
C LYS A 151 -0.91 -7.46 36.16
#